data_AF-A0A285RW05-F1
#
_entry.id   AF-A0A285RW05-F1
#
_cell.length_a   1.000
_cell.length_b   1.000
_cell.length_c   1.000
_cell.angle_alpha   90.00
_cell.angle_beta   90.00
_cell.angle_gamma   90.00
#
_symmetry.space_group_name_H-M   'P 1'
#
loop_
_entity.id
_entity.type
_entity.pdbx_description
1 polymer ?
#
loop_
_entity_poly.entity_id
_entity_poly.type
_entity_poly.pdbx_seq_one_letter_code
_entity_poly.pdbx_strand_id
1 'polypeptide(L)'
;MADTDNKSKVEEITEQLEQGLRDLFNSEKYKTYLTTMSKFHYYSVNNTLLIAMQRPDATLVAGYGAWQKNFERHVKKGAKGIKIISPVKLKVDVEDKDAPEEGATKQIEVTKFKVSTVFDVSDTEGKELPTIGVEMLSGQVEKYHQMIDALTKISKVPIEYQNIDGGSKGYFSLKDRKIVVQKDMTQVQTLKTLIHEIAHSKLHDYPIDKSDENGMERKDKRTKEVEAESVAYTVCQHFGVDTSDYSFGYIAGWSSGKELDELKSSMMTIRKTASEIISDMNTEIAMSQNQLEETLDKEELALQVGDKYLAIQKCDEGYDYTFYDANYHGLDGGVIENKDAPIAIVAAEVIAAEGLGNVKSVKEVDYDKLQEDAAYTAAYEMETIAEKKPSILGQLRDKFGLVEGKHEHGKVKPDRDECR
;
A
#
# COMPACT_ATOMS: atom_id res chain seq x y z
N MET A 1 10.91 30.04 -38.91
CA MET A 1 9.66 30.58 -38.33
C MET A 1 9.16 29.71 -37.19
N ALA A 2 8.52 28.55 -37.42
CA ALA A 2 7.97 27.74 -36.31
C ALA A 2 9.02 27.28 -35.25
N ASP A 3 10.19 26.79 -35.67
CA ASP A 3 11.26 26.38 -34.73
C ASP A 3 11.86 27.61 -33.99
N THR A 4 11.86 28.78 -34.64
CA THR A 4 12.30 30.07 -34.07
C THR A 4 11.34 30.56 -32.98
N ASP A 5 10.03 30.49 -33.24
CA ASP A 5 8.96 30.86 -32.31
C ASP A 5 8.88 29.91 -31.10
N ASN A 6 9.08 28.60 -31.31
CA ASN A 6 9.19 27.66 -30.20
C ASN A 6 10.45 27.92 -29.36
N LYS A 7 11.59 28.25 -29.99
CA LYS A 7 12.83 28.58 -29.27
C LYS A 7 12.64 29.80 -28.35
N SER A 8 12.10 30.91 -28.87
CA SER A 8 11.89 32.12 -28.07
C SER A 8 10.93 31.91 -26.89
N LYS A 9 9.89 31.08 -27.07
CA LYS A 9 8.95 30.72 -25.98
C LYS A 9 9.58 29.82 -24.92
N VAL A 10 10.54 28.98 -25.29
CA VAL A 10 11.32 28.16 -24.34
C VAL A 10 12.34 29.03 -23.59
N GLU A 11 12.91 30.05 -24.23
CA GLU A 11 13.77 31.04 -23.56
C GLU A 11 12.96 31.87 -22.54
N GLU A 12 11.82 32.47 -22.94
CA GLU A 12 10.95 33.25 -22.07
C GLU A 12 10.46 32.46 -20.82
N ILE A 13 10.01 31.21 -21.00
CA ILE A 13 9.54 30.39 -19.87
C ILE A 13 10.70 29.94 -18.96
N THR A 14 11.94 29.91 -19.46
CA THR A 14 13.14 29.60 -18.67
C THR A 14 13.56 30.80 -17.82
N GLU A 15 13.52 32.02 -18.38
CA GLU A 15 13.72 33.25 -17.61
C GLU A 15 12.65 33.42 -16.50
N GLN A 16 11.39 33.15 -16.83
CA GLN A 16 10.29 33.14 -15.84
C GLN A 16 10.51 32.09 -14.74
N LEU A 17 11.07 30.92 -15.06
CA LEU A 17 11.43 29.89 -14.09
C LEU A 17 12.56 30.34 -13.16
N GLU A 18 13.62 30.95 -13.69
CA GLU A 18 14.74 31.43 -12.87
C GLU A 18 14.32 32.56 -11.93
N GLN A 19 13.54 33.53 -12.42
CA GLN A 19 13.01 34.59 -11.56
C GLN A 19 12.00 34.02 -10.55
N GLY A 20 11.10 33.13 -10.98
CA GLY A 20 10.15 32.46 -10.11
C GLY A 20 10.82 31.68 -8.99
N LEU A 21 11.96 31.04 -9.28
CA LEU A 21 12.78 30.31 -8.32
C LEU A 21 13.48 31.24 -7.32
N ARG A 22 13.97 32.41 -7.75
CA ARG A 22 14.54 33.44 -6.85
C ARG A 22 13.48 34.07 -5.95
N ASP A 23 12.31 34.36 -6.48
CA ASP A 23 11.15 34.87 -5.74
C ASP A 23 10.65 33.88 -4.68
N LEU A 24 10.74 32.58 -5.00
CA LEU A 24 10.14 31.50 -4.22
C LEU A 24 10.62 31.47 -2.77
N PHE A 25 11.93 31.62 -2.56
CA PHE A 25 12.54 31.54 -1.23
C PHE A 25 12.49 32.86 -0.46
N ASN A 26 12.24 33.98 -1.14
CA ASN A 26 12.18 35.32 -0.54
C ASN A 26 10.76 35.73 -0.11
N SER A 27 9.80 34.80 -0.11
CA SER A 27 8.38 35.09 0.18
C SER A 27 7.60 33.85 0.62
N GLU A 28 6.36 34.05 1.08
CA GLU A 28 5.41 32.97 1.43
C GLU A 28 5.07 32.03 0.26
N LYS A 29 5.51 32.35 -0.98
CA LYS A 29 5.38 31.50 -2.17
C LYS A 29 5.96 30.09 -1.94
N TYR A 30 6.93 29.91 -1.04
CA TYR A 30 7.48 28.59 -0.71
C TYR A 30 6.40 27.60 -0.21
N LYS A 31 5.53 28.04 0.71
CA LYS A 31 4.42 27.20 1.23
C LYS A 31 3.42 26.87 0.12
N THR A 32 3.12 27.83 -0.77
CA THR A 32 2.28 27.61 -1.97
C THR A 32 2.89 26.59 -2.93
N TYR A 33 4.20 26.64 -3.17
CA TYR A 33 4.90 25.66 -4.00
C TYR A 33 4.85 24.26 -3.39
N LEU A 34 5.15 24.09 -2.09
CA LEU A 34 5.08 22.77 -1.46
C LEU A 34 3.64 22.21 -1.47
N THR A 35 2.64 23.07 -1.28
CA THR A 35 1.20 22.69 -1.38
C THR A 35 0.79 22.33 -2.81
N THR A 36 1.42 22.95 -3.82
CA THR A 36 1.25 22.54 -5.22
C THR A 36 1.97 21.21 -5.47
N MET A 37 3.16 21.04 -4.91
CA MET A 37 3.97 19.83 -5.05
C MET A 37 3.31 18.60 -4.40
N SER A 38 2.53 18.74 -3.33
CA SER A 38 1.81 17.59 -2.74
C SER A 38 0.82 16.96 -3.73
N LYS A 39 0.24 17.77 -4.63
CA LYS A 39 -0.70 17.33 -5.67
C LYS A 39 0.02 16.90 -6.95
N PHE A 40 1.09 17.62 -7.32
CA PHE A 40 1.85 17.40 -8.56
C PHE A 40 3.22 16.74 -8.31
N HIS A 41 3.34 15.88 -7.30
CA HIS A 41 4.63 15.29 -6.89
C HIS A 41 5.29 14.44 -7.98
N TYR A 42 4.54 13.93 -8.97
CA TYR A 42 5.10 13.25 -10.15
C TYR A 42 5.70 14.21 -11.19
N TYR A 43 5.33 15.50 -11.22
CA TYR A 43 5.87 16.48 -12.16
C TYR A 43 7.31 16.89 -11.79
N SER A 44 8.03 17.51 -12.73
CA SER A 44 9.35 18.09 -12.47
C SER A 44 9.22 19.37 -11.62
N VAL A 45 10.26 19.70 -10.85
CA VAL A 45 10.34 20.95 -10.05
C VAL A 45 9.91 22.18 -10.87
N ASN A 46 10.44 22.30 -12.10
CA ASN A 46 10.09 23.38 -13.01
C ASN A 46 8.59 23.41 -13.36
N ASN A 47 7.99 22.27 -13.71
CA ASN A 47 6.57 22.22 -14.06
C ASN A 47 5.66 22.46 -12.85
N THR A 48 6.04 21.95 -11.67
CA THR A 48 5.33 22.23 -10.41
C THR A 48 5.38 23.71 -10.06
N LEU A 49 6.54 24.37 -10.23
CA LEU A 49 6.68 25.82 -10.04
C LEU A 49 5.87 26.63 -11.06
N LEU A 50 5.90 26.25 -12.35
CA LEU A 50 5.08 26.88 -13.39
C LEU A 50 3.59 26.77 -13.11
N ILE A 51 3.12 25.62 -12.63
CA ILE A 51 1.73 25.42 -12.20
C ILE A 51 1.43 26.33 -11.01
N ALA A 52 2.27 26.34 -9.96
CA ALA A 52 2.08 27.17 -8.77
C ALA A 52 2.01 28.69 -9.09
N MET A 53 2.85 29.17 -10.02
CA MET A 53 2.90 30.57 -10.45
C MET A 53 1.67 31.00 -11.28
N GLN A 54 1.08 30.08 -12.06
CA GLN A 54 -0.03 30.39 -12.97
C GLN A 54 -1.41 30.07 -12.38
N ARG A 55 -1.50 29.03 -11.54
CA ARG A 55 -2.73 28.43 -11.04
C ARG A 55 -2.47 27.67 -9.71
N PRO A 56 -2.23 28.37 -8.58
CA PRO A 56 -1.89 27.73 -7.29
C PRO A 56 -3.03 26.87 -6.71
N ASP A 57 -4.27 27.14 -7.09
CA ASP A 57 -5.46 26.34 -6.81
C ASP A 57 -5.60 25.08 -7.70
N ALA A 58 -4.60 24.76 -8.53
CA ALA A 58 -4.58 23.52 -9.32
C ALA A 58 -4.69 22.26 -8.45
N THR A 59 -5.40 21.26 -8.98
CA THR A 59 -5.69 19.97 -8.32
C THR A 59 -5.31 18.79 -9.20
N LEU A 60 -5.67 18.84 -10.49
CA LEU A 60 -5.31 17.82 -11.47
C LEU A 60 -5.24 18.46 -12.85
N VAL A 61 -4.11 18.34 -13.55
CA VAL A 61 -3.88 18.95 -14.87
C VAL A 61 -3.58 17.90 -15.93
N ALA A 62 -4.15 18.09 -17.12
CA ALA A 62 -3.87 17.28 -18.30
C ALA A 62 -3.90 18.12 -19.59
N GLY A 63 -3.28 17.62 -20.66
CA GLY A 63 -3.40 18.24 -21.99
C GLY A 63 -4.81 18.09 -22.55
N TYR A 64 -5.25 19.03 -23.39
CA TYR A 64 -6.60 19.07 -23.98
C TYR A 64 -7.08 17.70 -24.52
N GLY A 65 -6.25 17.06 -25.36
CA GLY A 65 -6.59 15.75 -25.93
C GLY A 65 -6.52 14.58 -24.95
N ALA A 66 -5.81 14.72 -23.82
CA ALA A 66 -5.80 13.70 -22.76
C ALA A 66 -7.10 13.74 -21.95
N TRP A 67 -7.65 14.93 -21.66
CA TRP A 67 -8.98 15.07 -21.06
C TRP A 67 -10.05 14.33 -21.86
N GLN A 68 -10.05 14.49 -23.19
CA GLN A 68 -11.02 13.82 -24.05
C GLN A 68 -10.80 12.30 -24.14
N LYS A 69 -9.55 11.86 -24.37
CA LYS A 69 -9.25 10.45 -24.68
C LYS A 69 -9.18 9.54 -23.46
N ASN A 70 -8.68 10.05 -22.33
CA ASN A 70 -8.35 9.23 -21.16
C ASN A 70 -9.35 9.38 -20.02
N PHE A 71 -10.09 10.51 -20.00
CA PHE A 71 -10.95 10.89 -18.87
C PHE A 71 -12.41 11.16 -19.29
N GLU A 72 -12.75 11.09 -20.58
CA GLU A 72 -14.10 11.37 -21.10
C GLU A 72 -14.61 12.79 -20.72
N ARG A 73 -13.68 13.76 -20.69
CA ARG A 73 -13.94 15.16 -20.30
C ARG A 73 -13.49 16.15 -21.38
N HIS A 74 -14.18 17.28 -21.46
CA HIS A 74 -13.95 18.35 -22.42
C HIS A 74 -13.54 19.62 -21.69
N VAL A 75 -12.57 20.36 -22.23
CA VAL A 75 -12.16 21.65 -21.69
C VAL A 75 -13.21 22.70 -22.07
N LYS A 76 -13.70 23.45 -21.07
CA LYS A 76 -14.72 24.48 -21.22
C LYS A 76 -14.25 25.59 -22.17
N LYS A 77 -15.16 26.09 -23.00
CA LYS A 77 -14.86 27.18 -23.95
C LYS A 77 -14.39 28.43 -23.20
N GLY A 78 -13.18 28.89 -23.50
CA GLY A 78 -12.59 30.08 -22.88
C GLY A 78 -11.73 29.81 -21.64
N ALA A 79 -11.55 28.54 -21.23
CA ALA A 79 -10.66 28.17 -20.14
C ALA A 79 -9.21 28.67 -20.37
N LYS A 80 -8.57 29.16 -19.29
CA LYS A 80 -7.21 29.68 -19.34
C LYS A 80 -6.19 28.55 -19.16
N GLY A 81 -5.58 28.12 -20.25
CA GLY A 81 -4.57 27.06 -20.22
C GLY A 81 -3.28 27.45 -19.50
N ILE A 82 -2.75 26.52 -18.71
CA ILE A 82 -1.48 26.60 -17.96
C ILE A 82 -0.33 26.17 -18.87
N LYS A 83 0.76 26.94 -18.90
CA LYS A 83 1.97 26.63 -19.68
C LYS A 83 2.92 25.75 -18.88
N ILE A 84 3.38 24.65 -19.49
CA ILE A 84 4.37 23.73 -18.93
C ILE A 84 5.43 23.40 -19.98
N ILE A 85 6.58 22.89 -19.54
CA ILE A 85 7.62 22.36 -20.42
C ILE A 85 7.40 20.86 -20.63
N SER A 86 7.42 20.40 -21.89
CA SER A 86 7.28 18.97 -22.22
C SER A 86 8.42 18.48 -23.12
N PRO A 87 8.97 17.27 -22.87
CA PRO A 87 9.89 16.63 -23.79
C PRO A 87 9.17 16.17 -25.07
N VAL A 88 9.88 16.23 -26.18
CA VAL A 88 9.46 15.73 -27.50
C VAL A 88 10.62 14.93 -28.07
N LYS A 89 10.41 13.64 -28.26
CA LYS A 89 11.32 12.75 -28.98
C LYS A 89 11.23 13.07 -30.48
N LEU A 90 12.36 13.40 -31.08
CA LEU A 90 12.50 13.62 -32.52
C LEU A 90 13.52 12.63 -33.06
N LYS A 91 13.20 11.99 -34.18
CA LYS A 91 14.19 11.23 -34.96
C LYS A 91 14.92 12.23 -35.87
N VAL A 92 16.24 12.17 -35.85
CA VAL A 92 17.10 13.02 -36.68
C VAL A 92 18.16 12.13 -37.32
N ASP A 93 18.30 12.25 -38.64
CA ASP A 93 19.38 11.61 -39.38
C ASP A 93 20.68 12.39 -39.12
N VAL A 94 21.71 11.70 -38.64
CA VAL A 94 23.05 12.24 -38.42
C VAL A 94 24.07 11.43 -39.22
N GLU A 95 25.16 12.08 -39.62
CA GLU A 95 26.27 11.42 -40.31
C GLU A 95 26.83 10.26 -39.48
N ASP A 96 26.93 9.07 -40.10
CA ASP A 96 27.45 7.88 -39.46
C ASP A 96 28.96 7.74 -39.72
N LYS A 97 29.74 8.36 -38.83
CA LYS A 97 31.22 8.38 -38.90
C LYS A 97 31.88 7.00 -38.75
N ASP A 98 31.10 5.99 -38.36
CA ASP A 98 31.54 4.62 -38.17
C ASP A 98 31.20 3.74 -39.39
N ALA A 99 30.50 4.29 -40.40
CA ALA A 99 30.07 3.56 -41.58
C ALA A 99 31.20 3.39 -42.63
N PRO A 100 31.21 2.30 -43.41
CA PRO A 100 32.19 2.09 -44.49
C PRO A 100 32.06 3.03 -45.69
N GLU A 101 30.94 3.75 -45.80
CA GLU A 101 30.58 4.57 -46.97
C GLU A 101 30.48 6.04 -46.57
N GLU A 102 31.26 6.90 -47.24
CA GLU A 102 31.38 8.32 -46.92
C GLU A 102 30.06 9.05 -47.21
N GLY A 103 29.49 9.71 -46.19
CA GLY A 103 28.17 10.34 -46.27
C GLY A 103 26.98 9.47 -45.86
N ALA A 104 27.21 8.24 -45.38
CA ALA A 104 26.15 7.43 -44.76
C ALA A 104 25.52 8.14 -43.53
N THR A 105 24.26 7.86 -43.23
CA THR A 105 23.53 8.47 -42.11
C THR A 105 22.85 7.42 -41.23
N LYS A 106 22.82 7.67 -39.91
CA LYS A 106 22.09 6.89 -38.91
C LYS A 106 21.02 7.73 -38.23
N GLN A 107 19.86 7.13 -37.96
CA GLN A 107 18.83 7.77 -37.15
C GLN A 107 19.17 7.70 -35.67
N ILE A 108 19.24 8.86 -35.03
CA ILE A 108 19.26 8.97 -33.58
C ILE A 108 17.97 9.59 -33.06
N GLU A 109 17.57 9.22 -31.84
CA GLU A 109 16.46 9.85 -31.15
C GLU A 109 17.00 10.95 -30.22
N VAL A 110 16.64 12.21 -30.50
CA VAL A 110 17.00 13.36 -29.66
C VAL A 110 15.76 13.88 -28.94
N THR A 111 15.92 14.27 -27.68
CA THR A 111 14.85 14.93 -26.92
C THR A 111 15.01 16.45 -27.03
N LYS A 112 14.06 17.12 -27.69
CA LYS A 112 13.89 18.58 -27.59
C LYS A 112 12.78 18.91 -26.57
N PHE A 113 12.80 20.11 -26.02
CA PHE A 113 11.72 20.62 -25.17
C PHE A 113 10.85 21.63 -25.93
N LYS A 114 9.56 21.68 -25.58
CA LYS A 114 8.62 22.70 -26.07
C LYS A 114 7.73 23.20 -24.93
N VAL A 115 7.12 24.36 -25.14
CA VAL A 115 6.01 24.84 -24.30
C VAL A 115 4.72 24.13 -24.73
N SER A 116 4.13 23.38 -23.80
CA SER A 116 2.80 22.76 -23.94
C SER A 116 1.76 23.54 -23.12
N THR A 117 0.48 23.31 -23.43
CA THR A 117 -0.63 23.87 -22.65
C THR A 117 -1.45 22.73 -22.03
N VAL A 118 -1.66 22.80 -20.73
CA VAL A 118 -2.52 21.91 -19.95
C VAL A 118 -3.66 22.70 -19.32
N PHE A 119 -4.72 21.99 -18.91
CA PHE A 119 -5.91 22.56 -18.28
C PHE A 119 -6.21 21.76 -17.02
N ASP A 120 -6.76 22.41 -16.01
CA ASP A 120 -7.15 21.74 -14.77
C ASP A 120 -8.54 21.09 -14.89
N VAL A 121 -8.81 20.05 -14.09
CA VAL A 121 -10.12 19.42 -13.98
C VAL A 121 -11.27 20.42 -13.74
N SER A 122 -11.05 21.50 -12.97
CA SER A 122 -12.07 22.54 -12.73
C SER A 122 -12.48 23.28 -14.02
N ASP A 123 -11.58 23.38 -14.99
CA ASP A 123 -11.82 23.94 -16.32
C ASP A 123 -12.46 22.94 -17.30
N THR A 124 -12.85 21.75 -16.84
CA THR A 124 -13.45 20.70 -17.68
C THR A 124 -14.86 20.32 -17.25
N GLU A 125 -15.59 19.71 -18.19
CA GLU A 125 -16.92 19.14 -18.02
C GLU A 125 -16.99 17.76 -18.68
N GLY A 126 -17.88 16.87 -18.22
CA GLY A 126 -17.95 15.47 -18.65
C GLY A 126 -17.95 14.51 -17.46
N LYS A 127 -17.54 13.27 -17.69
CA LYS A 127 -17.59 12.17 -16.71
C LYS A 127 -16.93 12.55 -15.38
N GLU A 128 -17.59 12.27 -14.26
CA GLU A 128 -17.00 12.48 -12.94
C GLU A 128 -15.73 11.64 -12.78
N LEU A 129 -14.72 12.22 -12.14
CA LEU A 129 -13.48 11.51 -11.83
C LEU A 129 -13.63 10.83 -10.47
N PRO A 130 -13.03 9.64 -10.26
CA PRO A 130 -12.99 9.03 -8.95
C PRO A 130 -12.31 9.97 -7.95
N THR A 131 -13.02 10.33 -6.89
CA THR A 131 -12.50 11.14 -5.79
C THR A 131 -11.60 10.32 -4.90
N ILE A 132 -10.29 10.40 -5.13
CA ILE A 132 -9.27 10.05 -4.12
C ILE A 132 -9.17 11.24 -3.14
N GLY A 133 -10.27 11.50 -2.44
CA GLY A 133 -10.45 12.64 -1.54
C GLY A 133 -10.67 12.16 -0.11
N VAL A 134 -9.65 12.34 0.72
CA VAL A 134 -9.75 12.23 2.17
C VAL A 134 -10.53 13.45 2.66
N GLU A 135 -11.72 13.26 3.24
CA GLU A 135 -12.49 14.38 3.79
C GLU A 135 -12.03 14.65 5.22
N MET A 136 -11.40 15.82 5.45
CA MET A 136 -10.97 16.21 6.79
C MET A 136 -12.16 16.37 7.75
N LEU A 137 -12.37 15.39 8.62
CA LEU A 137 -13.08 15.58 9.87
C LEU A 137 -12.15 16.29 10.87
N SER A 138 -12.55 17.46 11.35
CA SER A 138 -11.70 18.31 12.19
C SER A 138 -11.26 17.60 13.48
N GLY A 139 -9.97 17.35 13.63
CA GLY A 139 -9.35 16.82 14.85
C GLY A 139 -9.08 15.31 14.88
N GLN A 140 -9.57 14.55 13.90
CA GLN A 140 -9.20 13.15 13.68
C GLN A 140 -8.60 13.01 12.29
N VAL A 141 -7.41 12.41 12.17
CA VAL A 141 -6.87 12.12 10.85
C VAL A 141 -7.59 10.88 10.32
N GLU A 142 -8.42 11.08 9.29
CA GLU A 142 -9.06 9.98 8.58
C GLU A 142 -7.98 8.97 8.15
N LYS A 143 -8.20 7.67 8.40
CA LYS A 143 -7.23 6.60 8.13
C LYS A 143 -5.89 6.70 8.91
N TYR A 144 -5.83 7.44 10.04
CA TYR A 144 -4.61 7.57 10.89
C TYR A 144 -3.82 6.27 11.09
N HIS A 145 -4.47 5.18 11.50
CA HIS A 145 -3.79 3.90 11.74
C HIS A 145 -3.18 3.32 10.45
N GLN A 146 -3.93 3.33 9.33
CA GLN A 146 -3.42 2.91 8.02
C GLN A 146 -2.20 3.74 7.59
N MET A 147 -2.19 5.04 7.89
CA MET A 147 -1.03 5.91 7.63
C MET A 147 0.17 5.56 8.52
N ILE A 148 -0.03 5.29 9.81
CA ILE A 148 1.04 4.88 10.74
C ILE A 148 1.61 3.51 10.34
N ASP A 149 0.75 2.56 9.96
CA ASP A 149 1.17 1.22 9.51
C ASP A 149 1.96 1.32 8.20
N ALA A 150 1.46 2.08 7.21
CA ALA A 150 2.19 2.36 5.98
C ALA A 150 3.55 3.03 6.25
N LEU A 151 3.60 4.09 7.07
CA LEU A 151 4.85 4.76 7.46
C LEU A 151 5.83 3.80 8.16
N THR A 152 5.31 2.87 8.98
CA THR A 152 6.11 1.86 9.67
C THR A 152 6.71 0.85 8.69
N LYS A 153 5.92 0.36 7.72
CA LYS A 153 6.40 -0.59 6.69
C LYS A 153 7.43 0.03 5.74
N ILE A 154 7.27 1.30 5.33
CA ILE A 154 8.19 1.97 4.39
C ILE A 154 9.45 2.53 5.06
N SER A 155 9.51 2.51 6.40
CA SER A 155 10.68 2.97 7.14
C SER A 155 11.85 1.99 6.95
N LYS A 156 13.01 2.53 6.57
CA LYS A 156 14.25 1.73 6.41
C LYS A 156 14.86 1.29 7.74
N VAL A 157 14.35 1.81 8.85
CA VAL A 157 14.90 1.63 10.20
C VAL A 157 13.78 1.43 11.21
N PRO A 158 14.02 0.71 12.33
CA PRO A 158 13.02 0.53 13.37
C PRO A 158 12.51 1.87 13.91
N ILE A 159 11.21 1.94 14.20
CA ILE A 159 10.56 3.08 14.85
C ILE A 159 10.23 2.66 16.29
N GLU A 160 10.67 3.46 17.25
CA GLU A 160 10.37 3.28 18.67
C GLU A 160 9.61 4.49 19.20
N TYR A 161 8.54 4.23 19.95
CA TYR A 161 7.83 5.29 20.67
C TYR A 161 8.33 5.33 22.11
N GLN A 162 8.88 6.46 22.55
CA GLN A 162 9.47 6.66 23.88
C GLN A 162 9.09 8.01 24.50
N ASN A 163 9.41 8.21 25.78
CA ASN A 163 9.43 9.56 26.37
C ASN A 163 10.80 10.18 26.12
N ILE A 164 10.81 11.37 25.53
CA ILE A 164 11.99 12.14 25.13
C ILE A 164 12.02 13.42 25.96
N ASP A 165 13.05 13.55 26.79
CA ASP A 165 13.24 14.75 27.61
C ASP A 165 13.66 15.97 26.77
N GLY A 166 13.44 17.18 27.31
CA GLY A 166 13.90 18.42 26.69
C GLY A 166 13.02 18.97 25.57
N GLY A 167 11.80 18.42 25.37
CA GLY A 167 10.80 18.98 24.46
C GLY A 167 11.01 18.65 22.98
N SER A 168 11.97 17.77 22.65
CA SER A 168 12.03 17.20 21.30
C SER A 168 10.84 16.26 21.07
N LYS A 169 10.32 16.26 19.85
CA LYS A 169 9.16 15.44 19.46
C LYS A 169 9.58 14.11 18.83
N GLY A 170 10.81 14.04 18.32
CA GLY A 170 11.39 12.84 17.71
C GLY A 170 12.86 13.07 17.36
N TYR A 171 13.52 12.02 16.91
CA TYR A 171 14.84 12.09 16.26
C TYR A 171 15.17 10.79 15.51
N PHE A 172 15.88 10.91 14.40
CA PHE A 172 16.62 9.82 13.77
C PHE A 172 18.03 9.66 14.41
N SER A 173 18.31 8.50 15.02
CA SER A 173 19.64 8.16 15.53
C SER A 173 20.51 7.55 14.44
N LEU A 174 21.51 8.30 13.96
CA LEU A 174 22.56 7.79 13.07
C LEU A 174 23.40 6.67 13.70
N LYS A 175 23.59 6.71 15.03
CA LYS A 175 24.41 5.74 15.76
C LYS A 175 23.71 4.38 15.86
N ASP A 176 22.45 4.40 16.26
CA ASP A 176 21.68 3.19 16.56
C ASP A 176 20.79 2.76 15.38
N ARG A 177 20.82 3.53 14.28
CA ARG A 177 20.02 3.39 13.04
C ARG A 177 18.56 3.07 13.31
N LYS A 178 17.92 3.97 14.06
CA LYS A 178 16.48 3.92 14.40
C LYS A 178 15.86 5.31 14.49
N ILE A 179 14.55 5.37 14.34
CA ILE A 179 13.74 6.56 14.60
C ILE A 179 13.12 6.43 15.99
N VAL A 180 13.18 7.51 16.78
CA VAL A 180 12.49 7.59 18.07
C VAL A 180 11.46 8.72 17.98
N VAL A 181 10.23 8.45 18.39
CA VAL A 181 9.10 9.41 18.39
C VAL A 181 8.56 9.55 19.82
N GLN A 182 8.23 10.78 20.21
CA GLN A 182 7.63 11.09 21.50
C GLN A 182 6.25 10.45 21.64
N LYS A 183 6.01 9.76 22.77
CA LYS A 183 4.71 9.21 23.14
C LYS A 183 3.67 10.31 23.39
N ASP A 184 2.40 9.90 23.29
CA ASP A 184 1.22 10.65 23.75
C ASP A 184 1.05 12.03 23.08
N MET A 185 1.62 12.20 21.88
CA MET A 185 1.36 13.35 21.00
C MET A 185 0.02 13.20 20.26
N THR A 186 -0.51 14.33 19.77
CA THR A 186 -1.71 14.33 18.91
C THR A 186 -1.42 13.62 17.58
N GLN A 187 -2.45 13.02 16.96
CA GLN A 187 -2.31 12.28 15.69
C GLN A 187 -1.56 13.08 14.60
N VAL A 188 -1.97 14.34 14.40
CA VAL A 188 -1.34 15.28 13.46
C VAL A 188 0.14 15.46 13.77
N GLN A 189 0.49 15.66 15.05
CA GLN A 189 1.87 15.86 15.46
C GLN A 189 2.72 14.59 15.33
N THR A 190 2.15 13.42 15.63
CA THR A 190 2.82 12.12 15.46
C THR A 190 3.14 11.86 14.00
N LEU A 191 2.19 12.06 13.07
CA LEU A 191 2.45 11.93 11.63
C LEU A 191 3.50 12.94 11.15
N LYS A 192 3.33 14.22 11.47
CA LYS A 192 4.26 15.31 11.17
C LYS A 192 5.70 14.95 11.57
N THR A 193 5.90 14.49 12.81
CA THR A 193 7.21 14.10 13.31
C THR A 193 7.72 12.81 12.67
N LEU A 194 6.89 11.75 12.57
CA LEU A 194 7.34 10.48 12.02
C LEU A 194 7.78 10.62 10.55
N ILE A 195 7.04 11.38 9.74
CA ILE A 195 7.41 11.65 8.35
C ILE A 195 8.70 12.48 8.27
N HIS A 196 8.90 13.46 9.17
CA HIS A 196 10.13 14.25 9.26
C HIS A 196 11.35 13.37 9.58
N GLU A 197 11.24 12.47 10.55
CA GLU A 197 12.34 11.55 10.89
C GLU A 197 12.57 10.47 9.80
N ILE A 198 11.52 10.03 9.10
CA ILE A 198 11.65 9.17 7.90
C ILE A 198 12.33 9.94 6.77
N ALA A 199 12.06 11.23 6.58
CA ALA A 199 12.76 12.06 5.61
C ALA A 199 14.25 12.20 5.98
N HIS A 200 14.56 12.44 7.26
CA HIS A 200 15.95 12.42 7.76
C HIS A 200 16.64 11.08 7.51
N SER A 201 15.99 9.93 7.77
CA SER A 201 16.59 8.62 7.52
C SER A 201 16.73 8.27 6.03
N LYS A 202 15.82 8.74 5.16
CA LYS A 202 15.94 8.57 3.70
C LYS A 202 16.99 9.49 3.06
N LEU A 203 17.21 10.70 3.60
CA LEU A 203 18.09 11.72 3.01
C LEU A 203 19.48 11.80 3.63
N HIS A 204 19.60 11.61 4.95
CA HIS A 204 20.77 12.06 5.72
C HIS A 204 21.49 10.95 6.49
N ASP A 205 21.15 9.68 6.24
CA ASP A 205 21.81 8.45 6.74
C ASP A 205 23.17 8.21 6.06
N TYR A 206 24.15 9.06 6.39
CA TYR A 206 25.53 8.98 5.90
C TYR A 206 26.47 8.38 6.97
N PRO A 207 27.45 7.53 6.60
CA PRO A 207 28.44 7.00 7.55
C PRO A 207 29.25 8.11 8.22
N ILE A 208 29.30 8.10 9.57
CA ILE A 208 29.85 9.21 10.38
C ILE A 208 31.28 9.61 9.99
N ASP A 209 32.13 8.66 9.60
CA ASP A 209 33.57 8.84 9.37
C ASP A 209 34.02 9.06 7.91
N LYS A 210 33.09 9.17 6.95
CA LYS A 210 33.46 9.41 5.55
C LYS A 210 32.79 10.67 4.97
N SER A 211 33.59 11.51 4.32
CA SER A 211 33.14 12.17 3.09
C SER A 211 32.72 11.05 2.14
N ASP A 212 31.53 11.15 1.57
CA ASP A 212 31.03 10.11 0.67
C ASP A 212 32.02 9.81 -0.47
N GLU A 213 31.94 8.59 -1.00
CA GLU A 213 32.94 8.05 -1.93
C GLU A 213 32.89 8.76 -3.31
N ASN A 214 31.96 9.72 -3.47
CA ASN A 214 31.78 10.61 -4.62
C ASN A 214 32.27 12.05 -4.37
N GLY A 215 32.72 12.42 -3.17
CA GLY A 215 33.28 13.74 -2.87
C GLY A 215 32.26 14.88 -2.78
N MET A 216 31.00 14.59 -2.44
CA MET A 216 30.01 15.62 -2.09
C MET A 216 30.28 16.17 -0.68
N GLU A 217 30.26 17.49 -0.53
CA GLU A 217 30.29 18.10 0.78
C GLU A 217 29.02 17.78 1.56
N ARG A 218 29.16 17.46 2.86
CA ARG A 218 28.01 17.25 3.73
C ARG A 218 27.21 18.54 3.83
N LYS A 219 25.94 18.49 3.38
CA LYS A 219 24.96 19.55 3.57
C LYS A 219 24.94 20.04 5.03
N ASP A 220 24.94 21.35 5.21
CA ASP A 220 24.84 21.99 6.51
C ASP A 220 23.53 21.60 7.23
N LYS A 221 23.51 21.70 8.57
CA LYS A 221 22.35 21.28 9.36
C LYS A 221 21.06 21.99 8.91
N ARG A 222 21.10 23.27 8.58
CA ARG A 222 19.91 24.04 8.22
C ARG A 222 19.32 23.56 6.89
N THR A 223 20.15 23.25 5.90
CA THR A 223 19.71 22.59 4.66
C THR A 223 19.08 21.23 4.95
N LYS A 224 19.62 20.43 5.87
CA LYS A 224 19.01 19.14 6.24
C LYS A 224 17.61 19.29 6.83
N GLU A 225 17.43 20.20 7.79
CA GLU A 225 16.11 20.48 8.38
C GLU A 225 15.13 21.06 7.35
N VAL A 226 15.57 21.98 6.49
CA VAL A 226 14.74 22.53 5.39
C VAL A 226 14.22 21.42 4.49
N GLU A 227 15.08 20.48 4.10
CA GLU A 227 14.69 19.37 3.24
C GLU A 227 13.72 18.41 3.94
N ALA A 228 14.02 18.00 5.17
CA ALA A 228 13.16 17.10 5.95
C ALA A 228 11.79 17.72 6.26
N GLU A 229 11.76 18.98 6.70
CA GLU A 229 10.52 19.69 7.04
C GLU A 229 9.65 19.93 5.80
N SER A 230 10.26 20.24 4.65
CA SER A 230 9.56 20.43 3.38
C SER A 230 9.01 19.12 2.81
N VAL A 231 9.73 18.00 2.95
CA VAL A 231 9.21 16.67 2.63
C VAL A 231 8.02 16.36 3.54
N ALA A 232 8.16 16.53 4.86
CA ALA A 232 7.09 16.24 5.82
C ALA A 232 5.82 17.06 5.55
N TYR A 233 5.95 18.38 5.32
CA TYR A 233 4.83 19.23 4.93
C TYR A 233 4.14 18.73 3.65
N THR A 234 4.93 18.38 2.62
CA THR A 234 4.40 17.95 1.32
C THR A 234 3.62 16.64 1.42
N VAL A 235 4.14 15.66 2.17
CA VAL A 235 3.48 14.37 2.40
C VAL A 235 2.22 14.56 3.24
N CYS A 236 2.28 15.32 4.35
CA CYS A 236 1.11 15.64 5.17
C CYS A 236 0.00 16.30 4.34
N GLN A 237 0.33 17.29 3.52
CA GLN A 237 -0.62 17.96 2.63
C GLN A 237 -1.22 17.03 1.56
N HIS A 238 -0.49 16.01 1.08
CA HIS A 238 -1.02 15.03 0.13
C HIS A 238 -2.13 14.19 0.76
N PHE A 239 -1.92 13.75 2.01
CA PHE A 239 -2.89 12.95 2.77
C PHE A 239 -3.93 13.77 3.55
N GLY A 240 -4.08 15.07 3.25
CA GLY A 240 -5.07 15.92 3.89
C GLY A 240 -4.85 16.14 5.40
N VAL A 241 -3.62 16.01 5.90
CA VAL A 241 -3.30 16.32 7.30
C VAL A 241 -3.19 17.84 7.47
N ASP A 242 -3.91 18.42 8.44
CA ASP A 242 -3.82 19.84 8.74
C ASP A 242 -2.40 20.23 9.19
N THR A 243 -1.72 21.03 8.36
CA THR A 243 -0.41 21.61 8.61
C THR A 243 -0.45 23.14 8.60
N SER A 244 -1.56 23.72 9.06
CA SER A 244 -1.71 25.15 9.31
C SER A 244 -0.61 25.70 10.24
N ASP A 245 -0.14 24.90 11.19
CA ASP A 245 0.92 25.21 12.16
C ASP A 245 2.34 25.32 11.56
N TYR A 246 2.59 24.79 10.36
CA TYR A 246 3.90 24.89 9.71
C TYR A 246 4.16 26.31 9.20
N SER A 247 5.34 26.85 9.55
CA SER A 247 5.80 28.17 9.14
C SER A 247 7.21 28.10 8.57
N PHE A 248 7.37 28.60 7.35
CA PHE A 248 8.63 28.59 6.60
C PHE A 248 9.37 29.93 6.66
N GLY A 249 9.10 30.78 7.65
CA GLY A 249 9.68 32.13 7.76
C GLY A 249 11.22 32.19 7.84
N TYR A 250 11.88 31.06 8.12
CA TYR A 250 13.34 30.94 8.11
C TYR A 250 13.95 30.67 6.72
N ILE A 251 13.13 30.42 5.68
CA ILE A 251 13.59 30.03 4.34
C ILE A 251 14.39 31.15 3.64
N ALA A 252 13.93 32.40 3.69
CA ALA A 252 14.65 33.53 3.07
C ALA A 252 16.09 33.68 3.62
N GLY A 253 16.26 33.49 4.93
CA GLY A 253 17.57 33.49 5.55
C GLY A 253 18.39 32.22 5.30
N TRP A 254 17.79 31.12 4.82
CA TRP A 254 18.49 29.88 4.44
C TRP A 254 18.96 29.94 2.99
N SER A 255 18.15 30.51 2.10
CA SER A 255 18.52 30.75 0.70
C SER A 255 19.51 31.90 0.52
N SER A 256 19.57 32.82 1.48
CA SER A 256 20.52 33.94 1.47
C SER A 256 21.97 33.45 1.41
N GLY A 257 22.62 33.66 0.27
CA GLY A 257 24.01 33.24 0.03
C GLY A 257 24.17 31.85 -0.62
N LYS A 258 23.07 31.20 -1.03
CA LYS A 258 23.11 29.98 -1.84
C LYS A 258 22.98 30.28 -3.32
N GLU A 259 23.73 29.56 -4.15
CA GLU A 259 23.58 29.65 -5.60
C GLU A 259 22.30 28.98 -6.10
N LEU A 260 21.82 29.41 -7.28
CA LEU A 260 20.54 28.95 -7.83
C LEU A 260 20.49 27.43 -8.03
N ASP A 261 21.63 26.83 -8.40
CA ASP A 261 21.75 25.38 -8.59
C ASP A 261 21.73 24.60 -7.27
N GLU A 262 22.24 25.14 -6.16
CA GLU A 262 22.09 24.51 -4.83
C GLU A 262 20.62 24.46 -4.40
N LEU A 263 19.91 25.58 -4.57
CA LEU A 263 18.50 25.73 -4.23
C LEU A 263 17.65 24.76 -5.06
N LYS A 264 17.92 24.69 -6.37
CA LYS A 264 17.28 23.78 -7.32
C LYS A 264 17.58 22.31 -7.01
N SER A 265 18.81 21.98 -6.63
CA SER A 265 19.22 20.64 -6.16
C SER A 265 18.45 20.24 -4.90
N SER A 266 18.30 21.15 -3.93
CA SER A 266 17.48 20.91 -2.73
C SER A 266 16.02 20.67 -3.09
N MET A 267 15.43 21.45 -4.02
CA MET A 267 14.06 21.21 -4.49
C MET A 267 13.88 19.88 -5.22
N MET A 268 14.87 19.45 -6.02
CA MET A 268 14.86 18.12 -6.65
C MET A 268 14.93 17.01 -5.59
N THR A 269 15.77 17.18 -4.57
CA THR A 269 15.87 16.29 -3.40
C THR A 269 14.50 16.15 -2.73
N ILE A 270 13.88 17.27 -2.34
CA ILE A 270 12.56 17.31 -1.67
C ILE A 270 11.49 16.66 -2.56
N ARG A 271 11.36 17.06 -3.84
CA ARG A 271 10.36 16.49 -4.76
C ARG A 271 10.55 15.00 -4.98
N LYS A 272 11.80 14.51 -5.04
CA LYS A 272 12.08 13.09 -5.21
C LYS A 272 11.61 12.32 -3.97
N THR A 273 12.10 12.67 -2.79
CA THR A 273 11.82 11.92 -1.55
C THR A 273 10.37 12.05 -1.10
N ALA A 274 9.72 13.22 -1.26
CA ALA A 274 8.29 13.34 -1.01
C ALA A 274 7.47 12.46 -1.97
N SER A 275 7.81 12.43 -3.26
CA SER A 275 7.13 11.57 -4.23
C SER A 275 7.37 10.08 -3.96
N GLU A 276 8.56 9.69 -3.49
CA GLU A 276 8.84 8.30 -3.07
C GLU A 276 7.96 7.94 -1.87
N ILE A 277 8.02 8.71 -0.78
CA ILE A 277 7.19 8.46 0.42
C ILE A 277 5.70 8.40 0.08
N ILE A 278 5.18 9.35 -0.72
CA ILE A 278 3.77 9.34 -1.16
C ILE A 278 3.43 8.08 -1.97
N SER A 279 4.31 7.66 -2.90
CA SER A 279 4.06 6.47 -3.73
C SER A 279 4.12 5.18 -2.90
N ASP A 280 5.11 5.06 -2.01
CA ASP A 280 5.29 3.92 -1.12
C ASP A 280 4.07 3.82 -0.17
N MET A 281 3.64 4.93 0.45
CA MET A 281 2.46 4.97 1.33
C MET A 281 1.16 4.63 0.58
N ASN A 282 0.92 5.23 -0.59
CA ASN A 282 -0.27 4.92 -1.38
C ASN A 282 -0.31 3.44 -1.80
N THR A 283 0.85 2.84 -2.08
CA THR A 283 0.96 1.41 -2.37
C THR A 283 0.60 0.57 -1.15
N GLU A 284 1.17 0.85 0.02
CA GLU A 284 0.86 0.12 1.26
C GLU A 284 -0.59 0.27 1.71
N ILE A 285 -1.18 1.46 1.56
CA ILE A 285 -2.58 1.73 1.87
C ILE A 285 -3.49 0.95 0.90
N ALA A 286 -3.20 0.94 -0.40
CA ALA A 286 -3.96 0.18 -1.39
C ALA A 286 -3.84 -1.34 -1.17
N MET A 287 -2.64 -1.86 -0.91
CA MET A 287 -2.46 -3.29 -0.60
C MET A 287 -3.21 -3.71 0.67
N SER A 288 -3.25 -2.85 1.69
CA SER A 288 -3.99 -3.11 2.93
C SER A 288 -5.52 -3.02 2.72
N GLN A 289 -5.99 -2.20 1.77
CA GLN A 289 -7.40 -2.13 1.37
C GLN A 289 -7.81 -3.38 0.56
N ASN A 290 -7.02 -3.79 -0.44
CA ASN A 290 -7.28 -5.00 -1.21
C ASN A 290 -7.31 -6.26 -0.32
N GLN A 291 -6.37 -6.39 0.63
CA GLN A 291 -6.38 -7.50 1.60
C GLN A 291 -7.62 -7.50 2.50
N LEU A 292 -8.14 -6.31 2.82
CA LEU A 292 -9.40 -6.18 3.54
C LEU A 292 -10.55 -6.63 2.65
N GLU A 293 -10.69 -6.11 1.43
CA GLU A 293 -11.73 -6.49 0.46
C GLU A 293 -11.72 -8.00 0.15
N GLU A 294 -10.56 -8.60 -0.12
CA GLU A 294 -10.38 -10.06 -0.26
C GLU A 294 -10.82 -10.85 0.98
N THR A 295 -10.77 -10.23 2.17
CA THR A 295 -11.25 -10.83 3.43
C THR A 295 -12.75 -10.58 3.66
N LEU A 296 -13.33 -9.50 3.11
CA LEU A 296 -14.77 -9.21 3.17
C LEU A 296 -15.55 -10.12 2.19
N ASP A 297 -15.00 -10.36 1.01
CA ASP A 297 -15.65 -11.10 -0.10
C ASP A 297 -15.47 -12.63 -0.03
N LYS A 298 -14.76 -13.15 1.00
CA LYS A 298 -14.64 -14.60 1.22
C LYS A 298 -15.99 -15.24 1.51
N GLU A 299 -16.39 -16.18 0.65
CA GLU A 299 -17.53 -17.07 0.90
C GLU A 299 -17.20 -18.16 1.93
N GLU A 300 -15.92 -18.47 2.15
CA GLU A 300 -15.47 -19.43 3.16
C GLU A 300 -14.13 -19.04 3.80
N LEU A 301 -13.90 -19.53 5.01
CA LEU A 301 -12.73 -19.21 5.83
C LEU A 301 -12.44 -20.36 6.79
N ALA A 302 -11.18 -20.80 6.84
CA ALA A 302 -10.70 -21.74 7.84
C ALA A 302 -9.57 -21.14 8.69
N LEU A 303 -9.69 -21.25 10.01
CA LEU A 303 -8.76 -20.69 10.99
C LEU A 303 -8.30 -21.76 11.98
N GLN A 304 -6.99 -21.86 12.21
CA GLN A 304 -6.43 -22.50 13.38
C GLN A 304 -6.44 -21.51 14.56
N VAL A 305 -7.10 -21.89 15.66
CA VAL A 305 -7.29 -21.07 16.86
C VAL A 305 -6.72 -21.85 18.05
N GLY A 306 -5.44 -21.62 18.34
CA GLY A 306 -4.71 -22.42 19.33
C GLY A 306 -4.48 -23.86 18.83
N ASP A 307 -5.05 -24.83 19.54
CA ASP A 307 -5.03 -26.27 19.20
C ASP A 307 -6.29 -26.74 18.45
N LYS A 308 -7.25 -25.85 18.19
CA LYS A 308 -8.51 -26.12 17.48
C LYS A 308 -8.52 -25.54 16.08
N TYR A 309 -9.47 -25.98 15.28
CA TYR A 309 -9.77 -25.41 13.96
C TYR A 309 -11.22 -24.92 13.90
N LEU A 310 -11.45 -23.86 13.15
CA LEU A 310 -12.76 -23.29 12.85
C LEU A 310 -12.91 -23.22 11.34
N ALA A 311 -13.94 -23.83 10.79
CA ALA A 311 -14.39 -23.64 9.42
C ALA A 311 -15.67 -22.78 9.43
N ILE A 312 -15.79 -21.86 8.47
CA ILE A 312 -16.98 -21.03 8.25
C ILE A 312 -17.25 -20.97 6.75
N GLN A 313 -18.50 -21.12 6.34
CA GLN A 313 -18.94 -20.99 4.95
C GLN A 313 -20.27 -20.22 4.86
N LYS A 314 -20.41 -19.38 3.85
CA LYS A 314 -21.60 -18.57 3.59
C LYS A 314 -22.73 -19.47 3.08
N CYS A 315 -23.93 -19.27 3.61
CA CYS A 315 -25.11 -20.07 3.28
C CYS A 315 -26.35 -19.20 3.04
N ASP A 316 -27.45 -19.82 2.58
CA ASP A 316 -28.70 -19.12 2.24
C ASP A 316 -29.31 -18.32 3.41
N GLU A 317 -28.94 -18.61 4.66
CA GLU A 317 -29.43 -17.94 5.87
C GLU A 317 -28.40 -17.00 6.52
N GLY A 318 -27.12 -17.11 6.15
CA GLY A 318 -26.02 -16.30 6.69
C GLY A 318 -24.68 -17.02 6.54
N TYR A 319 -24.18 -17.56 7.65
CA TYR A 319 -22.93 -18.33 7.68
C TYR A 319 -23.09 -19.59 8.53
N ASP A 320 -22.76 -20.76 7.97
CA ASP A 320 -22.59 -22.01 8.70
C ASP A 320 -21.16 -22.09 9.24
N TYR A 321 -20.97 -22.59 10.46
CA TYR A 321 -19.66 -22.79 11.06
C TYR A 321 -19.53 -24.15 11.73
N THR A 322 -18.30 -24.67 11.80
CA THR A 322 -17.96 -25.87 12.58
C THR A 322 -16.59 -25.71 13.23
N PHE A 323 -16.51 -26.01 14.52
CA PHE A 323 -15.25 -26.18 15.25
C PHE A 323 -14.81 -27.64 15.25
N TYR A 324 -13.51 -27.86 15.13
CA TYR A 324 -12.87 -29.16 15.24
C TYR A 324 -11.77 -29.17 16.31
N ASP A 325 -11.52 -30.35 16.88
CA ASP A 325 -10.38 -30.59 17.76
C ASP A 325 -9.06 -30.72 16.96
N ALA A 326 -7.94 -30.91 17.67
CA ALA A 326 -6.62 -31.07 17.09
C ALA A 326 -6.47 -32.28 16.13
N ASN A 327 -7.45 -33.20 16.13
CA ASN A 327 -7.50 -34.41 15.30
C ASN A 327 -8.66 -34.37 14.29
N TYR A 328 -9.29 -33.19 14.10
CA TYR A 328 -10.38 -32.94 13.16
C TYR A 328 -11.75 -33.56 13.50
N HIS A 329 -12.00 -33.93 14.77
CA HIS A 329 -13.35 -34.30 15.21
C HIS A 329 -14.19 -33.05 15.44
N GLY A 330 -15.41 -33.02 14.89
CA GLY A 330 -16.37 -31.94 15.13
C GLY A 330 -16.73 -31.80 16.61
N LEU A 331 -16.60 -30.59 17.14
CA LEU A 331 -16.86 -30.24 18.54
C LEU A 331 -18.20 -29.54 18.73
N ASP A 332 -18.41 -28.51 17.92
CA ASP A 332 -19.61 -27.66 17.90
C ASP A 332 -19.79 -27.07 16.49
N GLY A 333 -21.00 -26.63 16.17
CA GLY A 333 -21.30 -25.98 14.90
C GLY A 333 -22.73 -25.47 14.83
N GLY A 334 -22.97 -24.51 13.95
CA GLY A 334 -24.29 -23.89 13.79
C GLY A 334 -24.31 -22.78 12.76
N VAL A 335 -25.48 -22.14 12.62
CA VAL A 335 -25.73 -21.08 11.64
C VAL A 335 -25.84 -19.72 12.33
N ILE A 336 -25.17 -18.73 11.78
CA ILE A 336 -25.28 -17.31 12.15
C ILE A 336 -26.10 -16.59 11.09
N GLU A 337 -27.29 -16.13 11.48
CA GLU A 337 -28.26 -15.41 10.63
C GLU A 337 -27.83 -13.95 10.35
N ASN A 338 -26.63 -13.73 9.79
CA ASN A 338 -26.09 -12.39 9.54
C ASN A 338 -25.38 -12.30 8.17
N LYS A 339 -26.17 -12.16 7.10
CA LYS A 339 -25.71 -12.18 5.69
C LYS A 339 -24.86 -10.97 5.27
N ASP A 340 -25.05 -9.85 5.96
CA ASP A 340 -24.44 -8.55 5.64
C ASP A 340 -23.14 -8.31 6.45
N ALA A 341 -22.86 -9.14 7.45
CA ALA A 341 -21.60 -9.09 8.18
C ALA A 341 -20.46 -9.75 7.38
N PRO A 342 -19.24 -9.18 7.39
CA PRO A 342 -18.08 -9.82 6.79
C PRO A 342 -17.70 -11.11 7.51
N ILE A 343 -17.27 -12.13 6.77
CA ILE A 343 -16.93 -13.45 7.33
C ILE A 343 -15.84 -13.39 8.44
N ALA A 344 -14.92 -12.42 8.37
CA ALA A 344 -13.94 -12.18 9.44
C ALA A 344 -14.55 -11.61 10.75
N ILE A 345 -15.66 -10.86 10.68
CA ILE A 345 -16.40 -10.41 11.87
C ILE A 345 -17.15 -11.59 12.46
N VAL A 346 -17.83 -12.38 11.63
CA VAL A 346 -18.49 -13.63 12.03
C VAL A 346 -17.50 -14.57 12.71
N ALA A 347 -16.29 -14.75 12.14
CA ALA A 347 -15.23 -15.54 12.75
C ALA A 347 -14.81 -15.04 14.14
N ALA A 348 -14.67 -13.72 14.31
CA ALA A 348 -14.31 -13.14 15.61
C ALA A 348 -15.43 -13.34 16.65
N GLU A 349 -16.69 -13.23 16.26
CA GLU A 349 -17.86 -13.49 17.12
C GLU A 349 -17.93 -14.97 17.54
N VAL A 350 -17.74 -15.90 16.60
CA VAL A 350 -17.70 -17.35 16.82
C VAL A 350 -16.56 -17.74 17.77
N ILE A 351 -15.35 -17.21 17.56
CA ILE A 351 -14.18 -17.42 18.44
C ILE A 351 -14.42 -16.85 19.84
N ALA A 352 -15.12 -15.71 19.96
CA ALA A 352 -15.45 -15.12 21.24
C ALA A 352 -16.52 -15.93 22.00
N ALA A 353 -17.52 -16.46 21.30
CA ALA A 353 -18.59 -17.30 21.86
C ALA A 353 -18.04 -18.58 22.52
N GLU A 354 -17.08 -19.25 21.86
CA GLU A 354 -16.37 -20.43 22.40
C GLU A 354 -15.36 -20.10 23.52
N GLY A 355 -15.31 -18.84 23.98
CA GLY A 355 -14.37 -18.41 25.03
C GLY A 355 -12.90 -18.35 24.58
N LEU A 356 -12.63 -18.51 23.28
CA LEU A 356 -11.29 -18.51 22.68
C LEU A 356 -10.77 -17.10 22.37
N GLY A 357 -11.54 -16.04 22.63
CA GLY A 357 -11.18 -14.63 22.36
C GLY A 357 -9.90 -14.10 23.03
N ASN A 358 -9.27 -14.86 23.95
CA ASN A 358 -7.97 -14.54 24.56
C ASN A 358 -6.77 -15.29 23.93
N VAL A 359 -6.99 -16.11 22.89
CA VAL A 359 -5.93 -16.90 22.24
C VAL A 359 -5.01 -16.00 21.44
N LYS A 360 -3.69 -16.10 21.68
CA LYS A 360 -2.67 -15.21 21.10
C LYS A 360 -2.25 -15.55 19.66
N SER A 361 -2.74 -16.66 19.11
CA SER A 361 -2.38 -17.16 17.78
C SER A 361 -3.61 -17.67 17.05
N VAL A 362 -4.08 -16.86 16.10
CA VAL A 362 -5.04 -17.26 15.07
C VAL A 362 -4.28 -17.26 13.74
N LYS A 363 -4.44 -18.32 12.94
CA LYS A 363 -3.76 -18.47 11.66
C LYS A 363 -4.74 -19.03 10.63
N GLU A 364 -4.82 -18.41 9.46
CA GLU A 364 -5.58 -18.97 8.34
C GLU A 364 -4.97 -20.30 7.87
N VAL A 365 -5.85 -21.26 7.56
CA VAL A 365 -5.51 -22.57 7.01
C VAL A 365 -6.36 -22.83 5.76
N ASP A 366 -5.96 -23.83 4.98
CA ASP A 366 -6.65 -24.24 3.77
C ASP A 366 -8.02 -24.87 4.13
N TYR A 367 -9.11 -24.30 3.59
CA TYR A 367 -10.49 -24.69 3.93
C TYR A 367 -10.85 -26.07 3.37
N ASP A 368 -10.63 -26.28 2.06
CA ASP A 368 -10.84 -27.56 1.38
C ASP A 368 -10.11 -28.70 2.10
N LYS A 369 -8.85 -28.48 2.44
CA LYS A 369 -8.05 -29.48 3.15
C LYS A 369 -8.58 -29.76 4.55
N LEU A 370 -9.02 -28.74 5.31
CA LEU A 370 -9.60 -28.96 6.63
C LEU A 370 -10.88 -29.80 6.54
N GLN A 371 -11.70 -29.57 5.51
CA GLN A 371 -12.90 -30.38 5.24
C GLN A 371 -12.53 -31.82 4.81
N GLU A 372 -11.51 -32.01 3.98
CA GLU A 372 -11.02 -33.34 3.59
C GLU A 372 -10.48 -34.14 4.79
N ASP A 373 -9.61 -33.53 5.61
CA ASP A 373 -9.03 -34.13 6.81
C ASP A 373 -10.15 -34.52 7.82
N ALA A 374 -11.15 -33.65 8.03
CA ALA A 374 -12.30 -33.93 8.91
C ALA A 374 -13.22 -35.04 8.38
N ALA A 375 -13.52 -35.04 7.08
CA ALA A 375 -14.34 -36.07 6.44
C ALA A 375 -13.65 -37.45 6.48
N TYR A 376 -12.33 -37.49 6.27
CA TYR A 376 -11.54 -38.71 6.39
C TYR A 376 -11.56 -39.27 7.82
N THR A 377 -11.36 -38.42 8.84
CA THR A 377 -11.44 -38.81 10.25
C THR A 377 -12.81 -39.41 10.58
N ALA A 378 -13.91 -38.73 10.21
CA ALA A 378 -15.26 -39.21 10.46
C ALA A 378 -15.56 -40.56 9.76
N ALA A 379 -15.09 -40.74 8.53
CA ALA A 379 -15.25 -42.00 7.79
C ALA A 379 -14.49 -43.16 8.46
N TYR A 380 -13.24 -42.93 8.87
CA TYR A 380 -12.41 -43.92 9.56
C TYR A 380 -13.01 -44.34 10.92
N GLU A 381 -13.59 -43.40 11.67
CA GLU A 381 -14.33 -43.72 12.88
C GLU A 381 -15.58 -44.57 12.60
N MET A 382 -16.36 -44.24 11.56
CA MET A 382 -17.53 -45.04 11.19
C MET A 382 -17.17 -46.47 10.79
N GLU A 383 -16.10 -46.69 10.02
CA GLU A 383 -15.62 -48.03 9.66
C GLU A 383 -15.16 -48.81 10.89
N THR A 384 -14.32 -48.21 11.76
CA THR A 384 -13.83 -48.89 12.96
C THR A 384 -14.93 -49.13 14.02
N ILE A 385 -16.03 -48.37 14.01
CA ILE A 385 -17.25 -48.66 14.79
C ILE A 385 -18.08 -49.77 14.14
N ALA A 386 -18.17 -49.82 12.81
CA ALA A 386 -18.88 -50.87 12.08
C ALA A 386 -18.24 -52.25 12.30
N GLU A 387 -16.91 -52.34 12.26
CA GLU A 387 -16.16 -53.57 12.56
C GLU A 387 -16.34 -54.05 14.02
N LYS A 388 -16.63 -53.13 14.95
CA LYS A 388 -16.81 -53.45 16.39
C LYS A 388 -18.25 -53.78 16.79
N LYS A 389 -19.26 -53.57 15.93
CA LYS A 389 -20.66 -53.90 16.25
C LYS A 389 -20.91 -55.41 16.11
N PRO A 390 -21.39 -56.11 17.15
CA PRO A 390 -21.81 -57.50 17.01
C PRO A 390 -22.96 -57.61 16.01
N SER A 391 -22.87 -58.57 15.09
CA SER A 391 -23.93 -58.83 14.11
C SER A 391 -25.30 -58.99 14.77
N ILE A 392 -26.35 -58.41 14.17
CA ILE A 392 -27.73 -58.50 14.65
C ILE A 392 -28.16 -59.98 14.81
N LEU A 393 -27.65 -60.89 13.97
CA LEU A 393 -27.87 -62.34 14.11
C LEU A 393 -27.29 -62.90 15.42
N GLY A 394 -26.11 -62.42 15.86
CA GLY A 394 -25.52 -62.81 17.13
C GLY A 394 -26.31 -62.31 18.33
N GLN A 395 -26.74 -61.04 18.29
CA GLN A 395 -27.58 -60.44 19.35
C GLN A 395 -28.97 -61.11 19.44
N LEU A 396 -29.56 -61.50 18.31
CA LEU A 396 -30.80 -62.28 18.29
C LEU A 396 -30.61 -63.70 18.84
N ARG A 397 -29.49 -64.37 18.51
CA ARG A 397 -29.18 -65.73 19.01
C ARG A 397 -29.13 -65.76 20.54
N ASP A 398 -28.43 -64.80 21.14
CA ASP A 398 -28.25 -64.74 22.59
C ASP A 398 -29.54 -64.30 23.32
N LYS A 399 -30.43 -63.53 22.65
CA LYS A 399 -31.74 -63.11 23.19
C LYS A 399 -32.84 -64.18 23.11
N PHE A 400 -32.76 -65.10 22.15
CA PHE A 400 -33.77 -66.15 21.92
C PHE A 400 -33.32 -67.57 22.32
N GLY A 401 -32.10 -67.76 22.80
CA GLY A 401 -31.68 -69.00 23.48
C GLY A 401 -31.69 -70.25 22.58
N LEU A 402 -31.47 -70.09 21.28
CA LEU A 402 -31.46 -71.21 20.33
C LEU A 402 -30.15 -72.01 20.45
N VAL A 403 -30.23 -73.14 21.15
CA VAL A 403 -29.14 -74.12 21.28
C VAL A 403 -29.27 -75.16 20.16
N GLU A 404 -28.18 -75.44 19.43
CA GLU A 404 -28.16 -76.55 18.47
C GLU A 404 -28.27 -77.90 19.19
N GLY A 405 -29.33 -78.64 18.89
CA GLY A 405 -29.48 -80.02 19.33
C GLY A 405 -28.55 -80.95 18.56
N LYS A 406 -27.61 -81.61 19.25
CA LYS A 406 -26.82 -82.71 18.68
C LYS A 406 -27.73 -83.86 18.26
N HIS A 407 -27.68 -84.26 16.99
CA HIS A 407 -28.18 -85.55 16.54
C HIS A 407 -27.00 -86.46 16.16
N GLU A 408 -26.64 -87.39 17.04
CA GLU A 408 -25.94 -88.61 16.66
C GLU A 408 -26.96 -89.64 16.16
N HIS A 409 -26.73 -90.23 15.00
CA HIS A 409 -27.28 -91.54 14.62
C HIS A 409 -26.21 -92.36 13.87
N GLY A 410 -26.01 -93.60 14.30
CA GLY A 410 -24.86 -94.41 13.91
C GLY A 410 -25.13 -95.43 12.80
N LYS A 411 -24.12 -95.59 11.94
CA LYS A 411 -23.66 -96.82 11.25
C LYS A 411 -24.69 -97.79 10.62
N VAL A 412 -24.54 -98.01 9.32
CA VAL A 412 -24.44 -99.37 8.74
C VAL A 412 -23.29 -99.41 7.69
N LYS A 413 -22.45 -100.45 7.78
CA LYS A 413 -21.57 -101.04 6.74
C LYS A 413 -22.14 -102.45 6.46
N PRO A 414 -21.87 -103.16 5.33
CA PRO A 414 -20.53 -103.36 4.73
C PRO A 414 -20.63 -103.42 3.17
N ASP A 415 -19.75 -103.99 2.32
CA ASP A 415 -18.31 -104.34 2.29
C ASP A 415 -17.89 -104.43 0.78
N ARG A 416 -16.58 -104.56 0.49
CA ARG A 416 -15.89 -105.33 -0.59
C ARG A 416 -16.43 -105.36 -2.05
N ASP A 417 -15.63 -105.54 -3.11
CA ASP A 417 -14.18 -105.60 -3.40
C ASP A 417 -14.04 -105.26 -4.93
N GLU A 418 -12.91 -105.20 -5.63
CA GLU A 418 -11.51 -105.63 -5.42
C GLU A 418 -10.55 -104.60 -6.10
N CYS A 419 -9.23 -104.77 -5.99
CA CYS A 419 -8.25 -104.09 -6.86
C CYS A 419 -7.88 -104.93 -8.09
N ARG A 420 -7.70 -104.28 -9.24
CA ARG A 420 -6.51 -104.50 -10.09
C ARG A 420 -6.23 -103.35 -11.05
#